data_AF-A0A4V3QZ42-F1
#
_entry.id   AF-A0A4V3QZ42-F1
#
_cell.length_a   1.000
_cell.length_b   1.000
_cell.length_c   1.000
_cell.angle_alpha   90.00
_cell.angle_beta   90.00
_cell.angle_gamma   90.00
#
_symmetry.space_group_name_H-M   'P 1'
#
loop_
_entity.id
_entity.type
_entity.pdbx_description
1 polymer ?
#
loop_
_entity_poly.entity_id
_entity_poly.type
_entity_poly.pdbx_seq_one_letter_code
_entity_poly.pdbx_strand_id
1 'polypeptide(L)'
;MTAPRETFETAPSQRHYGMDWLRIAAFALLIVYHVAMVFAPWAWVIKTSHSYPALIPPMALLTPWRLPLLFAVSGYASRKLFDRAGGALPFAGSRAARLLVPLAFGMAAFVPIEMWVRVLETGYPHGYLHFWALDYWRIGTFYGRAFPSWEHLWFVAYLATYSLLLAAVIGWQGARVIALLDRAADWLVQGPRLLWVPIAALATLRLGLLFLVPERQGLVSDWGGHSQYVPIFLFGFTLAGAPRLWPAIARAWKSALAVTVVAGAFIVAIEVAYPGTAIPPHALMALDRAARVAMAWSVIVVLFHLAETWWNRDHRWRKPLAEAVFPFYIVHHPAIVLIAWYTLPLELGPATEFALLLGGTLAICLVVWAMGRKVGWLRPLIGLASKRSAIAPAAAQHRTAGERDGEVAALVGLDAAHRGASDEPAAVDTREARA
;
A
#
# COMPACT_ATOMS: atom_id res chain seq x y z
N MET A 1 -19.23 50.43 -4.67
CA MET A 1 -19.11 49.17 -5.44
C MET A 1 -17.82 48.48 -5.03
N THR A 2 -17.88 47.58 -4.07
CA THR A 2 -16.76 46.76 -3.58
C THR A 2 -16.95 45.36 -4.17
N ALA A 3 -15.96 44.90 -4.95
CA ALA A 3 -15.99 43.59 -5.58
C ALA A 3 -15.99 42.47 -4.52
N PRO A 4 -16.68 41.33 -4.76
CA PRO A 4 -16.68 40.22 -3.81
C PRO A 4 -15.30 39.56 -3.82
N ARG A 5 -14.71 39.36 -2.63
CA ARG A 5 -13.55 38.48 -2.45
C ARG A 5 -14.02 37.04 -2.66
N GLU A 6 -13.62 36.43 -3.77
CA GLU A 6 -13.73 34.99 -3.95
C GLU A 6 -12.83 34.29 -2.92
N THR A 7 -13.46 33.74 -1.88
CA THR A 7 -12.83 32.77 -1.00
C THR A 7 -12.63 31.50 -1.81
N PHE A 8 -11.37 31.21 -2.19
CA PHE A 8 -11.00 29.91 -2.75
C PHE A 8 -11.19 28.83 -1.68
N GLU A 9 -12.40 28.29 -1.62
CA GLU A 9 -12.71 27.08 -0.89
C GLU A 9 -11.91 25.95 -1.57
N THR A 10 -10.84 25.49 -0.92
CA THR A 10 -10.05 24.36 -1.42
C THR A 10 -10.96 23.14 -1.47
N ALA A 11 -11.42 22.79 -2.67
CA ALA A 11 -12.26 21.62 -2.89
C ALA A 11 -11.63 20.39 -2.22
N PRO A 12 -12.40 19.60 -1.44
CA PRO A 12 -11.86 18.43 -0.76
C PRO A 12 -11.21 17.51 -1.81
N SER A 13 -9.95 17.14 -1.60
CA SER A 13 -9.18 16.32 -2.52
C SER A 13 -10.02 15.09 -2.94
N GLN A 14 -10.51 15.06 -4.17
CA GLN A 14 -11.37 13.95 -4.62
C GLN A 14 -10.58 12.64 -4.53
N ARG A 15 -11.22 11.60 -3.97
CA ARG A 15 -10.61 10.29 -3.80
C ARG A 15 -10.50 9.62 -5.16
N HIS A 16 -9.30 9.24 -5.56
CA HIS A 16 -9.09 8.51 -6.80
C HIS A 16 -9.48 7.03 -6.63
N TYR A 17 -10.66 6.65 -7.12
CA TYR A 17 -11.22 5.31 -6.99
C TYR A 17 -10.39 4.25 -7.71
N GLY A 18 -9.80 4.61 -8.85
CA GLY A 18 -8.93 3.70 -9.64
C GLY A 18 -7.75 3.15 -8.83
N MET A 19 -7.16 3.95 -7.93
CA MET A 19 -6.07 3.50 -7.06
C MET A 19 -6.51 2.45 -6.05
N ASP A 20 -7.74 2.56 -5.52
CA ASP A 20 -8.29 1.52 -4.66
C ASP A 20 -8.51 0.22 -5.44
N TRP A 21 -9.04 0.31 -6.67
CA TRP A 21 -9.28 -0.86 -7.52
C TRP A 21 -8.00 -1.57 -7.94
N LEU A 22 -6.95 -0.81 -8.30
CA LEU A 22 -5.63 -1.39 -8.58
C LEU A 22 -5.10 -2.18 -7.40
N ARG A 23 -5.18 -1.63 -6.18
CA ARG A 23 -4.77 -2.33 -4.97
C ARG A 23 -5.60 -3.60 -4.74
N ILE A 24 -6.92 -3.52 -4.87
CA ILE A 24 -7.82 -4.67 -4.71
C ILE A 24 -7.46 -5.77 -5.72
N ALA A 25 -7.34 -5.43 -7.01
CA ALA A 25 -7.06 -6.38 -8.08
C ALA A 25 -5.67 -7.00 -7.94
N ALA A 26 -4.63 -6.18 -7.69
CA ALA A 26 -3.26 -6.65 -7.52
C ALA A 26 -3.14 -7.62 -6.33
N PHE A 27 -3.88 -7.35 -5.25
CA PHE A 27 -3.88 -8.21 -4.07
C PHE A 27 -4.71 -9.49 -4.28
N ALA A 28 -5.88 -9.42 -4.91
CA ALA A 28 -6.65 -10.62 -5.28
C ALA A 28 -5.82 -11.55 -6.18
N LEU A 29 -5.11 -10.98 -7.15
CA LEU A 29 -4.19 -11.70 -8.03
C LEU A 29 -3.00 -12.31 -7.28
N LEU A 30 -2.53 -11.66 -6.21
CA LEU A 30 -1.46 -12.18 -5.35
C LEU A 30 -1.87 -13.48 -4.66
N ILE A 31 -3.10 -13.58 -4.16
CA ILE A 31 -3.61 -14.81 -3.53
C ILE A 31 -3.61 -15.95 -4.54
N VAL A 32 -4.18 -15.72 -5.72
CA VAL A 32 -4.21 -16.72 -6.80
C VAL A 32 -2.79 -17.14 -7.19
N TYR A 33 -1.87 -16.18 -7.28
CA TYR A 33 -0.46 -16.46 -7.58
C TYR A 33 0.20 -17.36 -6.52
N HIS A 34 0.00 -17.09 -5.22
CA HIS A 34 0.57 -17.92 -4.16
C HIS A 34 -0.02 -19.33 -4.11
N VAL A 35 -1.32 -19.48 -4.41
CA VAL A 35 -1.91 -20.82 -4.58
C VAL A 35 -1.28 -21.53 -5.78
N ALA A 36 -1.11 -20.84 -6.91
CA ALA A 36 -0.47 -21.42 -8.10
C ALA A 36 1.00 -21.83 -7.86
N MET A 37 1.73 -21.14 -6.96
CA MET A 37 3.11 -21.50 -6.60
C MET A 37 3.24 -22.91 -6.00
N VAL A 38 2.18 -23.44 -5.36
CA VAL A 38 2.16 -24.82 -4.86
C VAL A 38 2.32 -25.83 -6.02
N PHE A 39 1.79 -25.50 -7.19
CA PHE A 39 1.77 -26.33 -8.40
C PHE A 39 2.87 -25.98 -9.41
N ALA A 40 3.47 -24.80 -9.31
CA ALA A 40 4.43 -24.28 -10.28
C ALA A 40 5.84 -24.89 -10.12
N PRO A 41 6.68 -24.95 -11.17
CA PRO A 41 7.96 -25.66 -11.12
C PRO A 41 9.07 -24.99 -10.28
N TRP A 42 8.85 -23.77 -9.79
CA TRP A 42 9.83 -23.07 -8.95
C TRP A 42 9.79 -23.55 -7.50
N ALA A 43 10.87 -23.26 -6.77
CA ALA A 43 10.94 -23.52 -5.34
C ALA A 43 9.88 -22.69 -4.58
N TRP A 44 9.17 -23.34 -3.66
CA TRP A 44 8.15 -22.72 -2.81
C TRP A 44 8.15 -23.34 -1.42
N VAL A 45 7.37 -22.76 -0.50
CA VAL A 45 7.29 -23.19 0.90
C VAL A 45 6.80 -24.63 1.01
N ILE A 46 5.73 -24.98 0.30
CA ILE A 46 5.22 -26.36 0.19
C ILE A 46 4.87 -26.62 -1.26
N LYS A 47 5.20 -27.81 -1.74
CA LYS A 47 4.93 -28.26 -3.09
C LYS A 47 4.03 -29.49 -3.03
N THR A 48 3.04 -29.53 -3.92
CA THR A 48 2.32 -30.77 -4.22
C THR A 48 3.26 -31.77 -4.93
N SER A 49 2.88 -33.04 -4.99
CA SER A 49 3.63 -34.11 -5.67
C SER A 49 3.77 -33.88 -7.17
N HIS A 50 2.91 -33.05 -7.76
CA HIS A 50 2.89 -32.76 -9.20
C HIS A 50 3.30 -31.31 -9.52
N SER A 51 4.18 -31.16 -10.52
CA SER A 51 4.59 -29.86 -11.04
C SER A 51 4.00 -29.63 -12.42
N TYR A 52 3.50 -28.41 -12.69
CA TYR A 52 2.82 -28.05 -13.92
C TYR A 52 3.58 -26.95 -14.69
N PRO A 53 4.43 -27.30 -15.68
CA PRO A 53 5.16 -26.33 -16.50
C PRO A 53 4.26 -25.36 -17.27
N ALA A 54 3.01 -25.74 -17.56
CA ALA A 54 2.03 -24.85 -18.20
C ALA A 54 1.73 -23.58 -17.38
N LEU A 55 2.04 -23.57 -16.08
CA LEU A 55 1.93 -22.38 -15.23
C LEU A 55 3.07 -21.38 -15.44
N ILE A 56 4.16 -21.76 -16.13
CA ILE A 56 5.32 -20.90 -16.35
C ILE A 56 4.92 -19.58 -17.03
N PRO A 57 4.28 -19.59 -18.23
CA PRO A 57 3.98 -18.34 -18.93
C PRO A 57 3.10 -17.35 -18.15
N PRO A 58 1.92 -17.74 -17.62
CA PRO A 58 1.08 -16.79 -16.90
C PRO A 58 1.75 -16.26 -15.63
N MET A 59 2.47 -17.09 -14.87
CA MET A 59 3.13 -16.65 -13.64
C MET A 59 4.35 -15.77 -13.91
N ALA A 60 5.14 -16.08 -14.94
CA ALA A 60 6.26 -15.26 -15.37
C ALA A 60 5.80 -13.86 -15.79
N LEU A 61 4.65 -13.72 -16.44
CA LEU A 61 4.06 -12.42 -16.80
C LEU A 61 3.51 -11.64 -15.61
N LEU A 62 3.11 -12.31 -14.53
CA LEU A 62 2.55 -11.66 -13.33
C LEU A 62 3.60 -11.21 -12.31
N THR A 63 4.75 -11.88 -12.29
CA THR A 63 5.79 -11.69 -11.27
C THR A 63 6.40 -10.27 -11.26
N PRO A 64 6.77 -9.66 -12.41
CA PRO A 64 7.60 -8.45 -12.39
C PRO A 64 6.91 -7.20 -11.84
N TRP A 65 5.60 -7.06 -12.02
CA TRP A 65 4.91 -5.78 -11.80
C TRP A 65 4.00 -5.74 -10.56
N ARG A 66 3.52 -6.89 -10.07
CA ARG A 66 2.48 -6.93 -9.03
C ARG A 66 2.90 -6.24 -7.72
N LEU A 67 4.10 -6.52 -7.23
CA LEU A 67 4.64 -5.90 -6.02
C LEU A 67 5.05 -4.43 -6.24
N PRO A 68 5.81 -4.08 -7.30
CA PRO A 68 6.04 -2.70 -7.67
C PRO A 68 4.77 -1.85 -7.76
N LEU A 69 3.70 -2.37 -8.37
CA LEU A 69 2.42 -1.68 -8.45
C LEU A 69 1.84 -1.38 -7.07
N LEU A 70 1.89 -2.33 -6.14
CA LEU A 70 1.44 -2.12 -4.76
C LEU A 70 2.26 -1.03 -4.05
N PHE A 71 3.57 -0.95 -4.29
CA PHE A 71 4.41 0.14 -3.80
C PHE A 71 4.01 1.49 -4.41
N ALA A 72 3.77 1.56 -5.73
CA ALA A 72 3.35 2.78 -6.40
C ALA A 72 1.99 3.29 -5.86
N VAL A 73 1.00 2.40 -5.75
CA VAL A 73 -0.32 2.75 -5.19
C VAL A 73 -0.20 3.15 -3.71
N SER A 74 0.68 2.50 -2.95
CA SER A 74 0.92 2.86 -1.56
C SER A 74 1.62 4.21 -1.40
N GLY A 75 2.50 4.58 -2.33
CA GLY A 75 3.08 5.93 -2.43
C GLY A 75 2.01 6.98 -2.67
N TYR A 76 1.13 6.72 -3.65
CA TYR A 76 -0.01 7.60 -3.97
C TYR A 76 -0.91 7.84 -2.74
N ALA A 77 -1.26 6.76 -2.05
CA ALA A 77 -2.05 6.83 -0.81
C ALA A 77 -1.30 7.54 0.32
N SER A 78 0.03 7.42 0.38
CA SER A 78 0.87 8.08 1.38
C SER A 78 0.87 9.60 1.21
N ARG A 79 0.91 10.10 -0.04
CA ARG A 79 0.79 11.55 -0.28
C ARG A 79 -0.57 12.08 0.14
N LYS A 80 -1.66 11.41 -0.26
CA LYS A 80 -3.02 11.81 0.16
C LYS A 80 -3.21 11.78 1.68
N LEU A 81 -2.54 10.85 2.37
CA LEU A 81 -2.55 10.82 3.83
C LEU A 81 -1.72 11.96 4.42
N PHE A 82 -0.55 12.23 3.87
CA PHE A 82 0.32 13.34 4.29
C PHE A 82 -0.40 14.69 4.15
N ASP A 83 -1.03 14.95 3.00
CA ASP A 83 -1.77 16.19 2.74
C ASP A 83 -2.92 16.40 3.76
N ARG A 84 -3.53 15.30 4.24
CA ARG A 84 -4.61 15.34 5.26
C ARG A 84 -4.11 15.41 6.70
N ALA A 85 -2.91 14.91 6.97
CA ALA A 85 -2.37 14.80 8.32
C ALA A 85 -1.86 16.15 8.86
N GLY A 86 -1.64 17.15 7.98
CA GLY A 86 -1.24 18.49 8.38
C GLY A 86 0.23 18.61 8.83
N GLY A 87 1.06 17.59 8.61
CA GLY A 87 2.48 17.62 8.95
C GLY A 87 3.17 16.25 8.94
N ALA A 88 4.50 16.26 9.00
CA ALA A 88 5.33 15.07 8.95
C ALA A 88 5.15 14.16 10.18
N LEU A 89 5.08 14.72 11.40
CA LEU A 89 4.90 13.94 12.63
C LEU A 89 3.53 13.25 12.71
N PRO A 90 2.38 13.93 12.49
CA PRO A 90 1.08 13.26 12.43
C PRO A 90 1.00 12.20 11.32
N PHE A 91 1.63 12.46 10.17
CA PHE A 91 1.75 11.47 9.10
C PHE A 91 2.54 10.23 9.55
N ALA A 92 3.72 10.41 10.15
CA ALA A 92 4.55 9.33 10.65
C ALA A 92 3.80 8.48 11.70
N GLY A 93 3.16 9.12 12.68
CA GLY A 93 2.37 8.43 13.72
C GLY A 93 1.21 7.62 13.13
N SER A 94 0.49 8.18 12.16
CA SER A 94 -0.59 7.47 11.46
C SER A 94 -0.08 6.26 10.67
N ARG A 95 1.08 6.37 10.01
CA ARG A 95 1.71 5.25 9.28
C ARG A 95 2.24 4.18 10.23
N ALA A 96 2.92 4.57 11.30
CA ALA A 96 3.43 3.66 12.32
C ALA A 96 2.30 2.83 12.91
N ALA A 97 1.20 3.47 13.36
CA ALA A 97 0.07 2.76 13.94
C ALA A 97 -0.63 1.81 12.95
N ARG A 98 -0.72 2.17 11.67
CA ARG A 98 -1.41 1.37 10.64
C ARG A 98 -0.57 0.25 10.04
N LEU A 99 0.76 0.28 10.22
CA LEU A 99 1.67 -0.69 9.60
C LEU A 99 2.46 -1.49 10.64
N LEU A 100 3.06 -0.83 11.64
CA LEU A 100 3.89 -1.51 12.64
C LEU A 100 3.06 -2.34 13.63
N VAL A 101 1.90 -1.84 14.07
CA VAL A 101 1.03 -2.59 14.99
C VAL A 101 0.52 -3.89 14.33
N PRO A 102 -0.04 -3.87 13.11
CA PRO A 102 -0.40 -5.11 12.44
C PRO A 102 0.79 -5.99 12.07
N LEU A 103 1.94 -5.41 11.74
CA LEU A 103 3.16 -6.18 11.44
C LEU A 103 3.60 -6.96 12.68
N ALA A 104 3.71 -6.31 13.84
CA ALA A 104 4.07 -6.95 15.09
C ALA A 104 3.07 -8.05 15.46
N PHE A 105 1.77 -7.79 15.31
CA PHE A 105 0.74 -8.80 15.52
C PHE A 105 0.86 -9.96 14.53
N GLY A 106 1.06 -9.67 13.24
CA GLY A 106 1.28 -10.67 12.20
C GLY A 106 2.48 -11.57 12.49
N MET A 107 3.60 -10.97 12.90
CA MET A 107 4.81 -11.68 13.31
C MET A 107 4.62 -12.52 14.57
N ALA A 108 3.74 -12.11 15.49
CA ALA A 108 3.48 -12.84 16.72
C ALA A 108 2.40 -13.93 16.58
N ALA A 109 1.42 -13.76 15.69
CA ALA A 109 0.24 -14.62 15.61
C ALA A 109 0.18 -15.50 14.35
N PHE A 110 0.60 -14.98 13.19
CA PHE A 110 0.39 -15.63 11.89
C PHE A 110 1.68 -16.20 11.28
N VAL A 111 2.78 -15.46 11.31
CA VAL A 111 4.09 -15.96 10.84
C VAL A 111 4.57 -17.22 11.57
N PRO A 112 4.38 -17.39 12.91
CA PRO A 112 4.80 -18.60 13.58
C PRO A 112 4.11 -19.86 13.06
N ILE A 113 2.89 -19.74 12.54
CA ILE A 113 2.13 -20.87 11.96
C ILE A 113 2.87 -21.39 10.72
N GLU A 114 3.20 -20.49 9.80
CA GLU A 114 3.96 -20.82 8.60
C GLU A 114 5.36 -21.36 8.96
N MET A 115 6.04 -20.71 9.90
CA MET A 115 7.38 -21.11 10.32
C MET A 115 7.40 -22.48 11.00
N TRP A 116 6.37 -22.81 11.79
CA TRP A 116 6.24 -24.11 12.42
C TRP A 116 6.18 -25.22 11.37
N VAL A 117 5.36 -25.06 10.34
CA VAL A 117 5.29 -26.04 9.23
C VAL A 117 6.64 -26.20 8.52
N ARG A 118 7.36 -25.10 8.29
CA ARG A 118 8.69 -25.13 7.64
C ARG A 118 9.76 -25.82 8.47
N VAL A 119 9.67 -25.77 9.80
CA VAL A 119 10.60 -26.52 10.65
C VAL A 119 10.16 -27.97 10.83
N LEU A 120 8.86 -28.28 10.76
CA LEU A 120 8.38 -29.67 10.70
C LEU A 120 8.96 -30.41 9.49
N GLU A 121 9.00 -29.75 8.33
CA GLU A 121 9.61 -30.28 7.11
C GLU A 121 11.10 -30.66 7.30
N THR A 122 11.80 -30.00 8.23
CA THR A 122 13.22 -30.27 8.54
C THR A 122 13.42 -31.17 9.77
N GLY A 123 12.34 -31.79 10.27
CA GLY A 123 12.40 -32.77 11.37
C GLY A 123 12.22 -32.19 12.78
N TYR A 124 11.61 -31.01 12.92
CA TYR A 124 11.30 -30.43 14.23
C TYR A 124 10.37 -31.34 15.05
N PRO A 125 10.70 -31.66 16.32
CA PRO A 125 10.02 -32.73 17.05
C PRO A 125 8.82 -32.28 17.91
N HIS A 126 8.59 -30.98 18.08
CA HIS A 126 7.60 -30.48 19.04
C HIS A 126 6.33 -29.91 18.37
N GLY A 127 5.24 -29.86 19.15
CA GLY A 127 3.97 -29.27 18.72
C GLY A 127 4.00 -27.74 18.64
N TYR A 128 3.01 -27.16 17.94
CA TYR A 128 2.92 -25.73 17.68
C TYR A 128 3.00 -24.84 18.94
N LEU A 129 2.34 -25.23 20.03
CA LEU A 129 2.35 -24.41 21.26
C LEU A 129 3.75 -24.30 21.88
N HIS A 130 4.52 -25.40 21.86
CA HIS A 130 5.91 -25.39 22.34
C HIS A 130 6.77 -24.51 21.43
N PHE A 131 6.62 -24.69 20.11
CA PHE A 131 7.31 -23.87 19.12
C PHE A 131 7.02 -22.38 19.31
N TRP A 132 5.75 -22.01 19.42
CA TRP A 132 5.33 -20.62 19.57
C TRP A 132 5.76 -20.01 20.91
N ALA A 133 5.67 -20.74 22.02
CA ALA A 133 5.96 -20.19 23.34
C ALA A 133 7.48 -20.09 23.62
N LEU A 134 8.29 -20.99 23.06
CA LEU A 134 9.70 -21.14 23.44
C LEU A 134 10.65 -20.96 22.25
N ASP A 135 10.51 -21.74 21.18
CA ASP A 135 11.51 -21.79 20.12
C ASP A 135 11.46 -20.63 19.13
N TYR A 136 10.26 -20.15 18.79
CA TYR A 136 10.05 -19.13 17.78
C TYR A 136 10.73 -17.79 18.11
N TRP A 137 10.88 -17.49 19.40
CA TRP A 137 11.44 -16.23 19.91
C TRP A 137 12.96 -16.25 20.03
N ARG A 138 13.61 -17.37 19.69
CA ARG A 138 15.07 -17.47 19.67
C ARG A 138 15.65 -16.56 18.57
N ILE A 139 16.83 -16.02 18.80
CA ILE A 139 17.53 -15.18 17.82
C ILE A 139 18.65 -16.01 17.19
N GLY A 140 18.65 -16.11 15.86
CA GLY A 140 19.68 -16.83 15.10
C GLY A 140 19.11 -17.76 14.04
N THR A 141 19.95 -18.65 13.53
CA THR A 141 19.54 -19.64 12.52
C THR A 141 19.34 -21.00 13.16
N PHE A 142 18.12 -21.51 13.11
CA PHE A 142 17.75 -22.83 13.62
C PHE A 142 16.96 -23.58 12.55
N TYR A 143 17.12 -24.90 12.43
CA TYR A 143 16.38 -25.71 11.44
C TYR A 143 16.45 -25.17 9.99
N GLY A 144 17.59 -24.56 9.63
CA GLY A 144 17.81 -23.93 8.32
C GLY A 144 17.07 -22.61 8.08
N ARG A 145 16.47 -22.01 9.12
CA ARG A 145 15.68 -20.77 9.04
C ARG A 145 16.17 -19.73 10.06
N ALA A 146 16.09 -18.45 9.68
CA ALA A 146 16.43 -17.34 10.56
C ALA A 146 15.24 -16.96 11.44
N PHE A 147 15.50 -16.67 12.71
CA PHE A 147 14.51 -16.29 13.71
C PHE A 147 14.89 -15.00 14.44
N PRO A 148 13.89 -14.17 14.82
CA PRO A 148 12.51 -14.19 14.29
C PRO A 148 12.47 -13.77 12.81
N SER A 149 11.49 -14.26 12.06
CA SER A 149 11.27 -13.92 10.64
C SER A 149 9.97 -13.13 10.47
N TRP A 150 9.87 -12.36 9.38
CA TRP A 150 8.62 -11.76 8.92
C TRP A 150 8.01 -12.49 7.71
N GLU A 151 8.75 -13.42 7.08
CA GLU A 151 8.32 -14.17 5.88
C GLU A 151 7.57 -13.26 4.88
N HIS A 152 6.40 -13.67 4.41
CA HIS A 152 5.56 -12.93 3.46
C HIS A 152 5.15 -11.51 3.92
N LEU A 153 5.30 -11.15 5.20
CA LEU A 153 5.02 -9.81 5.75
C LEU A 153 6.11 -8.76 5.44
N TRP A 154 7.21 -9.15 4.80
CA TRP A 154 8.32 -8.25 4.44
C TRP A 154 7.86 -6.98 3.70
N PHE A 155 6.82 -7.07 2.85
CA PHE A 155 6.29 -5.92 2.11
C PHE A 155 5.76 -4.84 3.05
N VAL A 156 5.13 -5.21 4.18
CA VAL A 156 4.64 -4.26 5.19
C VAL A 156 5.79 -3.63 5.96
N ALA A 157 6.83 -4.41 6.28
CA ALA A 157 8.04 -3.89 6.91
C ALA A 157 8.73 -2.85 6.01
N TYR A 158 8.84 -3.13 4.70
CA TYR A 158 9.40 -2.21 3.72
C TYR A 158 8.54 -0.96 3.60
N LEU A 159 7.22 -1.13 3.47
CA LEU A 159 6.30 -0.01 3.33
C LEU A 159 6.30 0.89 4.57
N ALA A 160 6.37 0.32 5.77
CA ALA A 160 6.51 1.08 7.01
C ALA A 160 7.80 1.89 7.01
N THR A 161 8.93 1.23 6.71
CA THR A 161 10.25 1.86 6.66
C THR A 161 10.30 3.00 5.64
N TYR A 162 9.86 2.77 4.40
CA TYR A 162 9.86 3.80 3.36
C TYR A 162 8.97 4.99 3.74
N SER A 163 7.81 4.72 4.36
CA SER A 163 6.90 5.78 4.79
C SER A 163 7.48 6.62 5.93
N LEU A 164 8.13 5.99 6.91
CA LEU A 164 8.73 6.67 8.05
C LEU A 164 9.99 7.43 7.66
N LEU A 165 10.84 6.87 6.79
CA LEU A 165 11.98 7.57 6.22
C LEU A 165 11.53 8.77 5.38
N LEU A 166 10.51 8.61 4.54
CA LEU A 166 9.92 9.73 3.80
C LEU A 166 9.38 10.80 4.74
N ALA A 167 8.70 10.41 5.82
CA ALA A 167 8.22 11.34 6.83
C ALA A 167 9.37 12.11 7.51
N ALA A 168 10.46 11.43 7.87
CA ALA A 168 11.64 12.04 8.47
C ALA A 168 12.30 13.05 7.52
N VAL A 169 12.48 12.67 6.25
CA VAL A 169 13.08 13.52 5.21
C VAL A 169 12.21 14.76 4.94
N ILE A 170 10.88 14.60 4.86
CA ILE A 170 9.95 15.73 4.72
C ILE A 170 9.91 16.58 6.00
N GLY A 171 9.99 15.98 7.18
CA GLY A 171 10.05 16.70 8.46
C GLY A 171 11.29 17.58 8.58
N TRP A 172 12.42 17.14 8.02
CA TRP A 172 13.66 17.91 8.01
C TRP A 172 13.69 18.99 6.92
N GLN A 173 13.35 18.66 5.68
CA GLN A 173 13.51 19.55 4.52
C GLN A 173 12.31 19.55 3.57
N GLY A 174 11.10 19.55 4.11
CA GLY A 174 9.85 19.32 3.35
C GLY A 174 9.69 20.17 2.10
N ALA A 175 9.85 21.50 2.19
CA ALA A 175 9.71 22.39 1.04
C ALA A 175 10.69 22.04 -0.10
N ARG A 176 11.95 21.73 0.24
CA ARG A 176 12.98 21.34 -0.74
C ARG A 176 12.68 19.98 -1.36
N VAL A 177 12.24 19.03 -0.56
CA VAL A 177 11.89 17.67 -1.00
C VAL A 177 10.70 17.73 -1.96
N ILE A 178 9.63 18.43 -1.60
CA ILE A 178 8.45 18.59 -2.47
C ILE A 178 8.83 19.31 -3.76
N ALA A 179 9.61 20.40 -3.70
CA ALA A 179 10.08 21.10 -4.89
C ALA A 179 10.99 20.25 -5.78
N LEU A 180 11.79 19.34 -5.21
CA LEU A 180 12.58 18.38 -5.99
C LEU A 180 11.68 17.36 -6.71
N LEU A 181 10.69 16.81 -6.01
CA LEU A 181 9.72 15.88 -6.61
C LEU A 181 8.92 16.55 -7.72
N ASP A 182 8.54 17.82 -7.53
CA ASP A 182 7.86 18.60 -8.55
C ASP A 182 8.74 18.85 -9.78
N ARG A 183 9.99 19.28 -9.60
CA ARG A 183 10.94 19.44 -10.72
C ARG A 183 11.17 18.13 -11.47
N ALA A 184 11.27 17.01 -10.74
CA ALA A 184 11.39 15.69 -11.36
C ALA A 184 10.15 15.34 -12.18
N ALA A 185 8.95 15.64 -11.69
CA ALA A 185 7.71 15.45 -12.43
C ALA A 185 7.64 16.34 -13.69
N ASP A 186 8.03 17.62 -13.60
CA ASP A 186 8.08 18.52 -14.76
C ASP A 186 9.01 18.01 -15.85
N TRP A 187 10.16 17.49 -15.44
CA TRP A 187 11.14 16.93 -16.36
C TRP A 187 10.69 15.61 -16.98
N LEU A 188 10.00 14.74 -16.22
CA LEU A 188 9.47 13.45 -16.70
C LEU A 188 8.32 13.60 -17.70
N VAL A 189 7.51 14.65 -17.60
CA VAL A 189 6.37 14.90 -18.51
C VAL A 189 6.82 15.22 -19.94
N GLN A 190 8.09 15.61 -20.13
CA GLN A 190 8.63 16.02 -21.43
C GLN A 190 8.93 14.81 -22.33
N GLY A 191 8.32 14.79 -23.52
CA GLY A 191 8.55 13.75 -24.53
C GLY A 191 8.30 12.33 -24.00
N PRO A 192 9.11 11.33 -24.42
CA PRO A 192 8.95 9.94 -23.98
C PRO A 192 9.60 9.63 -22.62
N ARG A 193 10.11 10.64 -21.89
CA ARG A 193 10.94 10.45 -20.67
C ARG A 193 10.24 9.65 -19.58
N LEU A 194 8.94 9.84 -19.41
CA LEU A 194 8.14 9.06 -18.46
C LEU A 194 8.26 7.54 -18.68
N LEU A 195 8.45 7.09 -19.92
CA LEU A 195 8.61 5.67 -20.22
C LEU A 195 10.07 5.23 -20.09
N TRP A 196 11.00 5.84 -20.83
CA TRP A 196 12.35 5.31 -20.93
C TRP A 196 13.24 5.63 -19.72
N VAL A 197 13.06 6.79 -19.06
CA VAL A 197 13.95 7.18 -17.96
C VAL A 197 13.81 6.24 -16.76
N PRO A 198 12.59 5.94 -16.25
CA PRO A 198 12.46 5.02 -15.13
C PRO A 198 12.96 3.62 -15.47
N ILE A 199 12.74 3.14 -16.70
CA ILE A 199 13.28 1.86 -17.17
C ILE A 199 14.81 1.87 -17.11
N ALA A 200 15.44 2.88 -17.70
CA ALA A 200 16.90 2.99 -17.72
C ALA A 200 17.46 3.08 -16.30
N ALA A 201 16.93 3.95 -15.45
CA ALA A 201 17.39 4.13 -14.07
C ALA A 201 17.23 2.85 -13.24
N LEU A 202 16.03 2.24 -13.27
CA LEU A 202 15.77 1.02 -12.52
C LEU A 202 16.60 -0.16 -13.04
N ALA A 203 16.81 -0.27 -14.36
CA ALA A 203 17.64 -1.32 -14.95
C ALA A 203 19.10 -1.14 -14.56
N THR A 204 19.65 0.08 -14.64
CA THR A 204 21.02 0.36 -14.19
C THR A 204 21.21 0.00 -12.72
N LEU A 205 20.27 0.38 -11.85
CA LEU A 205 20.31 0.03 -10.44
C LEU A 205 20.23 -1.49 -10.23
N ARG A 206 19.33 -2.18 -10.93
CA ARG A 206 19.15 -3.63 -10.81
C ARG A 206 20.38 -4.39 -11.27
N LEU A 207 20.95 -4.00 -12.42
CA LEU A 207 22.10 -4.65 -13.03
C LEU A 207 23.39 -4.35 -12.27
N GLY A 208 23.54 -3.12 -11.74
CA GLY A 208 24.71 -2.76 -10.92
C GLY A 208 24.80 -3.56 -9.61
N LEU A 209 23.69 -4.13 -9.13
CA LEU A 209 23.64 -4.98 -7.94
C LEU A 209 23.53 -6.48 -8.28
N LEU A 210 23.24 -6.81 -9.54
CA LEU A 210 23.17 -8.17 -10.03
C LEU A 210 24.56 -8.80 -9.87
N PHE A 211 24.65 -9.86 -9.06
CA PHE A 211 25.89 -10.56 -8.64
C PHE A 211 26.66 -9.98 -7.44
N LEU A 212 26.30 -8.79 -6.91
CA LEU A 212 26.95 -8.25 -5.72
C LEU A 212 26.17 -8.51 -4.43
N VAL A 213 24.83 -8.43 -4.51
CA VAL A 213 23.96 -8.50 -3.35
C VAL A 213 22.94 -9.61 -3.52
N PRO A 214 22.92 -10.64 -2.63
CA PRO A 214 21.88 -11.66 -2.65
C PRO A 214 20.50 -11.07 -2.27
N GLU A 215 19.46 -11.48 -3.00
CA GLU A 215 18.07 -11.11 -2.69
C GLU A 215 17.56 -11.96 -1.54
N ARG A 216 17.49 -11.39 -0.33
CA ARG A 216 17.11 -12.12 0.90
C ARG A 216 15.82 -11.63 1.58
N GLN A 217 15.10 -10.68 0.97
CA GLN A 217 13.88 -10.06 1.55
C GLN A 217 14.09 -9.55 2.99
N GLY A 218 15.33 -9.13 3.30
CA GLY A 218 15.73 -8.60 4.59
C GLY A 218 15.89 -7.08 4.53
N LEU A 219 15.28 -6.37 5.48
CA LEU A 219 15.18 -4.90 5.50
C LEU A 219 16.49 -4.12 5.41
N VAL A 220 17.60 -4.71 5.86
CA VAL A 220 18.94 -4.07 5.85
C VAL A 220 19.91 -4.73 4.86
N SER A 221 19.51 -5.87 4.27
CA SER A 221 20.36 -6.68 3.40
C SER A 221 19.90 -6.68 1.93
N ASP A 222 18.63 -6.36 1.67
CA ASP A 222 18.00 -6.46 0.36
C ASP A 222 18.12 -5.16 -0.47
N TRP A 223 19.35 -4.70 -0.67
CA TRP A 223 19.61 -3.51 -1.50
C TRP A 223 19.10 -3.68 -2.94
N GLY A 224 19.13 -4.91 -3.46
CA GLY A 224 18.54 -5.28 -4.75
C GLY A 224 17.04 -4.98 -4.82
N GLY A 225 16.27 -5.32 -3.78
CA GLY A 225 14.86 -4.96 -3.65
C GLY A 225 14.62 -3.47 -3.41
N HIS A 226 15.35 -2.87 -2.46
CA HIS A 226 15.18 -1.44 -2.12
C HIS A 226 15.41 -0.52 -3.32
N SER A 227 16.42 -0.79 -4.14
CA SER A 227 16.72 -0.02 -5.35
C SER A 227 15.58 -0.03 -6.38
N GLN A 228 14.70 -1.03 -6.34
CA GLN A 228 13.54 -1.13 -7.24
C GLN A 228 12.28 -0.55 -6.62
N TYR A 229 12.02 -0.81 -5.34
CA TYR A 229 10.76 -0.46 -4.70
C TYR A 229 10.71 0.99 -4.22
N VAL A 230 11.84 1.57 -3.76
CA VAL A 230 11.88 2.95 -3.28
C VAL A 230 11.54 3.95 -4.40
N PRO A 231 12.17 3.89 -5.60
CA PRO A 231 11.84 4.84 -6.67
C PRO A 231 10.37 4.73 -7.12
N ILE A 232 9.81 3.52 -7.14
CA ILE A 232 8.42 3.28 -7.55
C ILE A 232 7.43 3.79 -6.50
N PHE A 233 7.72 3.59 -5.21
CA PHE A 233 6.96 4.19 -4.12
C PHE A 233 6.99 5.72 -4.18
N LEU A 234 8.17 6.31 -4.39
CA LEU A 234 8.32 7.76 -4.54
C LEU A 234 7.60 8.30 -5.77
N PHE A 235 7.63 7.58 -6.90
CA PHE A 235 6.85 7.95 -8.08
C PHE A 235 5.35 8.01 -7.77
N GLY A 236 4.83 7.02 -7.06
CA GLY A 236 3.44 7.03 -6.60
C GLY A 236 3.11 8.24 -5.73
N PHE A 237 4.00 8.57 -4.78
CA PHE A 237 3.85 9.75 -3.92
C PHE A 237 3.86 11.06 -4.72
N THR A 238 4.76 11.16 -5.71
CA THR A 238 4.83 12.31 -6.63
C THR A 238 3.59 12.40 -7.51
N LEU A 239 3.10 11.30 -8.08
CA LEU A 239 1.90 11.26 -8.93
C LEU A 239 0.67 11.84 -8.23
N ALA A 240 0.49 11.56 -6.94
CA ALA A 240 -0.61 12.11 -6.15
C ALA A 240 -0.53 13.63 -5.90
N GLY A 241 0.68 14.19 -5.93
CA GLY A 241 0.96 15.62 -5.74
C GLY A 241 1.16 16.40 -7.04
N ALA A 242 1.40 15.73 -8.17
CA ALA A 242 1.68 16.34 -9.48
C ALA A 242 0.70 15.83 -10.56
N PRO A 243 -0.54 16.38 -10.63
CA PRO A 243 -1.58 15.91 -11.56
C PRO A 243 -1.18 15.96 -13.04
N ARG A 244 -0.22 16.81 -13.41
CA ARG A 244 0.36 16.91 -14.76
C ARG A 244 1.00 15.62 -15.29
N LEU A 245 1.30 14.65 -14.42
CA LEU A 245 1.78 13.32 -14.81
C LEU A 245 0.68 12.47 -15.49
N TRP A 246 -0.60 12.70 -15.20
CA TRP A 246 -1.71 11.92 -15.78
C TRP A 246 -1.80 12.03 -17.30
N PRO A 247 -1.79 13.24 -17.91
CA PRO A 247 -1.70 13.36 -19.36
C PRO A 247 -0.46 12.69 -19.96
N ALA A 248 0.69 12.72 -19.27
CA ALA A 248 1.91 12.05 -19.74
C ALA A 248 1.76 10.52 -19.75
N ILE A 249 1.15 9.95 -18.71
CA ILE A 249 0.77 8.52 -18.66
C ILE A 249 -0.15 8.18 -19.84
N ALA A 250 -1.16 9.02 -20.10
CA ALA A 250 -2.10 8.84 -21.21
C ALA A 250 -1.45 8.99 -22.61
N ARG A 251 -0.33 9.69 -22.75
CA ARG A 251 0.44 9.69 -24.01
C ARG A 251 1.33 8.46 -24.16
N ALA A 252 1.86 7.93 -23.05
CA ALA A 252 2.84 6.85 -23.07
C ALA A 252 2.23 5.43 -23.12
N TRP A 253 0.93 5.25 -22.82
CA TRP A 253 0.36 3.92 -22.58
C TRP A 253 0.50 2.94 -23.76
N LYS A 254 0.40 3.39 -25.01
CA LYS A 254 0.54 2.50 -26.19
C LYS A 254 1.97 1.99 -26.32
N SER A 255 2.95 2.87 -26.17
CA SER A 255 4.37 2.50 -26.16
C SER A 255 4.69 1.61 -24.96
N ALA A 256 4.12 1.89 -23.79
CA ALA A 256 4.25 1.06 -22.62
C ALA A 256 3.62 -0.34 -22.82
N LEU A 257 2.50 -0.44 -23.53
CA LEU A 257 1.89 -1.71 -23.89
C LEU A 257 2.81 -2.51 -24.84
N ALA A 258 3.39 -1.87 -25.86
CA ALA A 258 4.35 -2.53 -26.75
C ALA A 258 5.58 -3.05 -25.98
N VAL A 259 6.16 -2.24 -25.08
CA VAL A 259 7.27 -2.65 -24.22
C VAL A 259 6.86 -3.82 -23.33
N THR A 260 5.66 -3.79 -22.75
CA THR A 260 5.11 -4.88 -21.92
C THR A 260 5.06 -6.19 -22.69
N VAL A 261 4.54 -6.17 -23.93
CA VAL A 261 4.40 -7.37 -24.77
C VAL A 261 5.77 -7.93 -25.15
N VAL A 262 6.69 -7.08 -25.61
CA VAL A 262 8.03 -7.50 -26.02
C VAL A 262 8.83 -8.05 -24.84
N ALA A 263 8.87 -7.30 -23.72
CA ALA A 263 9.57 -7.75 -22.53
C ALA A 263 8.94 -9.01 -21.93
N GLY A 264 7.60 -9.09 -21.91
CA GLY A 264 6.86 -10.25 -21.43
C GLY A 264 7.13 -11.51 -22.27
N ALA A 265 7.11 -11.40 -23.60
CA ALA A 265 7.44 -12.51 -24.49
C ALA A 265 8.88 -13.00 -24.27
N PHE A 266 9.83 -12.08 -24.10
CA PHE A 266 11.21 -12.41 -23.78
C PHE A 266 11.35 -13.15 -22.42
N ILE A 267 10.70 -12.64 -21.37
CA ILE A 267 10.71 -13.27 -20.04
C ILE A 267 10.13 -14.68 -20.10
N VAL A 268 8.99 -14.87 -20.79
CA VAL A 268 8.39 -16.20 -20.95
C VAL A 268 9.32 -17.14 -21.71
N ALA A 269 9.96 -16.68 -22.78
CA ALA A 269 10.89 -17.50 -23.54
C ALA A 269 12.07 -17.99 -22.67
N ILE A 270 12.63 -17.10 -21.82
CA ILE A 270 13.71 -17.46 -20.90
C ILE A 270 13.23 -18.45 -19.83
N GLU A 271 12.09 -18.20 -19.19
CA GLU A 271 11.56 -19.09 -18.13
C GLU A 271 11.13 -20.46 -18.64
N VAL A 272 10.69 -20.55 -19.90
CA VAL A 272 10.39 -21.83 -20.56
C VAL A 272 11.67 -22.57 -20.94
N ALA A 273 12.70 -21.86 -21.41
CA ALA A 273 13.99 -22.46 -21.77
C ALA A 273 14.81 -22.91 -20.55
N TYR A 274 14.65 -22.21 -19.42
CA TYR A 274 15.36 -22.48 -18.16
C TYR A 274 14.37 -22.64 -17.00
N PRO A 275 13.55 -23.71 -16.98
CA PRO A 275 12.50 -23.88 -15.98
C PRO A 275 13.06 -24.28 -14.61
N GLY A 276 12.33 -23.92 -13.55
CA GLY A 276 12.61 -24.35 -12.18
C GLY A 276 13.89 -23.73 -11.63
N THR A 277 14.90 -24.56 -11.36
CA THR A 277 16.20 -24.15 -10.81
C THR A 277 17.30 -24.06 -11.87
N ALA A 278 16.97 -24.20 -13.15
CA ALA A 278 17.94 -24.06 -14.22
C ALA A 278 18.47 -22.62 -14.30
N ILE A 279 19.80 -22.47 -14.40
CA ILE A 279 20.46 -21.16 -14.37
C ILE A 279 20.89 -20.78 -15.80
N PRO A 280 20.35 -19.69 -16.38
CA PRO A 280 20.79 -19.23 -17.69
C PRO A 280 22.19 -18.59 -17.62
N PRO A 281 22.90 -18.50 -18.76
CA PRO A 281 24.14 -17.75 -18.87
C PRO A 281 24.02 -16.31 -18.34
N HIS A 282 25.10 -15.78 -17.76
CA HIS A 282 25.08 -14.46 -17.09
C HIS A 282 24.55 -13.31 -17.98
N ALA A 283 24.86 -13.33 -19.28
CA ALA A 283 24.34 -12.33 -20.22
C ALA A 283 22.81 -12.41 -20.37
N LEU A 284 22.25 -13.63 -20.45
CA LEU A 284 20.81 -13.83 -20.50
C LEU A 284 20.14 -13.49 -19.16
N MET A 285 20.80 -13.75 -18.02
CA MET A 285 20.33 -13.29 -16.71
C MET A 285 20.21 -11.77 -16.67
N ALA A 286 21.24 -11.04 -17.13
CA ALA A 286 21.20 -9.58 -17.16
C ALA A 286 20.08 -9.06 -18.06
N LEU A 287 19.91 -9.63 -19.25
CA LEU A 287 18.82 -9.28 -20.16
C LEU A 287 17.45 -9.59 -19.56
N ASP A 288 17.28 -10.74 -18.90
CA ASP A 288 16.06 -11.11 -18.18
C ASP A 288 15.73 -10.08 -17.08
N ARG A 289 16.72 -9.70 -16.26
CA ARG A 289 16.50 -8.68 -15.22
C ARG A 289 16.12 -7.33 -15.80
N ALA A 290 16.76 -6.89 -16.88
CA ALA A 290 16.39 -5.66 -17.58
C ALA A 290 14.98 -5.74 -18.16
N ALA A 291 14.60 -6.86 -18.77
CA ALA A 291 13.26 -7.08 -19.31
C ALA A 291 12.19 -7.08 -18.20
N ARG A 292 12.45 -7.69 -17.05
CA ARG A 292 11.53 -7.66 -15.89
C ARG A 292 11.32 -6.25 -15.38
N VAL A 293 12.38 -5.44 -15.29
CA VAL A 293 12.26 -4.03 -14.90
C VAL A 293 11.47 -3.23 -15.93
N ALA A 294 11.77 -3.41 -17.22
CA ALA A 294 11.05 -2.75 -18.30
C ALA A 294 9.56 -3.09 -18.27
N MET A 295 9.24 -4.38 -18.16
CA MET A 295 7.86 -4.87 -18.02
C MET A 295 7.19 -4.33 -16.76
N ALA A 296 7.90 -4.32 -15.62
CA ALA A 296 7.35 -3.83 -14.35
C ALA A 296 6.87 -2.39 -14.47
N TRP A 297 7.73 -1.51 -14.99
CA TRP A 297 7.40 -0.11 -15.17
C TRP A 297 6.32 0.11 -16.24
N SER A 298 6.44 -0.56 -17.39
CA SER A 298 5.51 -0.38 -18.50
C SER A 298 4.11 -0.86 -18.15
N VAL A 299 3.97 -1.96 -17.41
CA VAL A 299 2.68 -2.42 -16.89
C VAL A 299 2.10 -1.42 -15.90
N ILE A 300 2.89 -0.82 -15.01
CA ILE A 300 2.41 0.23 -14.10
C ILE A 300 1.82 1.40 -14.89
N VAL A 301 2.50 1.87 -15.95
CA VAL A 301 1.98 2.96 -16.81
C VAL A 301 0.65 2.57 -17.46
N VAL A 302 0.55 1.36 -18.03
CA VAL A 302 -0.69 0.85 -18.64
C VAL A 302 -1.82 0.76 -17.61
N LEU A 303 -1.54 0.21 -16.43
CA LEU A 303 -2.53 0.03 -15.37
C LEU A 303 -2.96 1.36 -14.75
N PHE A 304 -2.08 2.36 -14.66
CA PHE A 304 -2.44 3.70 -14.22
C PHE A 304 -3.32 4.41 -15.24
N HIS A 305 -3.00 4.29 -16.53
CA HIS A 305 -3.91 4.77 -17.57
C HIS A 305 -5.28 4.09 -17.47
N LEU A 306 -5.30 2.76 -17.31
CA LEU A 306 -6.53 2.00 -17.18
C LEU A 306 -7.36 2.44 -15.96
N ALA A 307 -6.67 2.67 -14.85
CA ALA A 307 -7.29 3.06 -13.59
C ALA A 307 -7.88 4.48 -13.63
N GLU A 308 -7.24 5.40 -14.33
CA GLU A 308 -7.74 6.77 -14.48
C GLU A 308 -8.89 6.84 -15.49
N THR A 309 -8.72 6.20 -16.66
CA THR A 309 -9.70 6.31 -17.76
C THR A 309 -10.95 5.48 -17.51
N TRP A 310 -10.80 4.27 -16.96
CA TRP A 310 -11.95 3.38 -16.78
C TRP A 310 -12.22 3.12 -15.30
N TRP A 311 -11.26 2.77 -14.45
CA TRP A 311 -11.61 2.34 -13.08
C TRP A 311 -11.86 3.47 -12.08
N ASN A 312 -11.79 4.74 -12.46
CA ASN A 312 -11.99 5.86 -11.54
C ASN A 312 -13.48 6.13 -11.23
N ARG A 313 -14.19 5.09 -10.81
CA ARG A 313 -15.61 5.11 -10.45
C ARG A 313 -15.86 4.39 -9.11
N ASP A 314 -16.78 4.92 -8.31
CA ASP A 314 -17.17 4.25 -7.07
C ASP A 314 -18.11 3.07 -7.33
N HIS A 315 -18.12 2.10 -6.41
CA HIS A 315 -19.03 0.96 -6.43
C HIS A 315 -19.27 0.46 -5.01
N ARG A 316 -20.43 -0.14 -4.75
CA ARG A 316 -20.79 -0.70 -3.42
C ARG A 316 -19.76 -1.67 -2.84
N TRP A 317 -19.08 -2.43 -3.70
CA TRP A 317 -18.06 -3.41 -3.31
C TRP A 317 -16.68 -2.81 -3.06
N ARG A 318 -16.38 -1.60 -3.56
CA ARG A 318 -15.03 -1.03 -3.46
C ARG A 318 -14.62 -0.85 -1.99
N LYS A 319 -15.47 -0.22 -1.18
CA LYS A 319 -15.17 0.06 0.23
C LYS A 319 -14.92 -1.23 1.04
N PRO A 320 -15.80 -2.25 1.03
CA PRO A 320 -15.55 -3.48 1.77
C PRO A 320 -14.33 -4.26 1.24
N LEU A 321 -14.12 -4.32 -0.08
CA LEU A 321 -12.95 -4.98 -0.65
C LEU A 321 -11.65 -4.25 -0.29
N ALA A 322 -11.62 -2.93 -0.39
CA ALA A 322 -10.47 -2.12 0.01
C ALA A 322 -10.14 -2.27 1.50
N GLU A 323 -11.16 -2.40 2.35
CA GLU A 323 -11.01 -2.67 3.79
C GLU A 323 -10.43 -4.08 4.03
N ALA A 324 -10.83 -5.08 3.23
CA ALA A 324 -10.40 -6.47 3.37
C ALA A 324 -8.97 -6.76 2.90
N VAL A 325 -8.41 -5.96 1.97
CA VAL A 325 -7.06 -6.19 1.39
C VAL A 325 -5.99 -6.48 2.44
N PHE A 326 -5.89 -5.63 3.46
CA PHE A 326 -4.80 -5.73 4.43
C PHE A 326 -4.97 -6.87 5.44
N PRO A 327 -6.16 -7.11 6.02
CA PRO A 327 -6.44 -8.33 6.79
C PRO A 327 -6.16 -9.62 5.99
N PHE A 328 -6.58 -9.66 4.72
CA PHE A 328 -6.32 -10.83 3.88
C PHE A 328 -4.82 -10.98 3.63
N TYR A 329 -4.09 -9.89 3.43
CA TYR A 329 -2.64 -9.92 3.24
C TYR A 329 -1.92 -10.58 4.43
N ILE A 330 -2.33 -10.29 5.66
CA ILE A 330 -1.71 -10.87 6.86
C ILE A 330 -1.95 -12.39 6.96
N VAL A 331 -3.09 -12.89 6.49
CA VAL A 331 -3.57 -14.24 6.79
C VAL A 331 -3.43 -15.21 5.62
N HIS A 332 -3.44 -14.71 4.38
CA HIS A 332 -3.55 -15.58 3.19
C HIS A 332 -2.41 -16.60 3.11
N HIS A 333 -1.18 -16.19 3.41
CA HIS A 333 -0.02 -17.05 3.18
C HIS A 333 0.08 -18.19 4.20
N PRO A 334 -0.04 -17.97 5.53
CA PRO A 334 -0.11 -19.06 6.49
C PRO A 334 -1.33 -19.97 6.28
N ALA A 335 -2.45 -19.43 5.79
CA ALA A 335 -3.62 -20.23 5.43
C ALA A 335 -3.32 -21.18 4.26
N ILE A 336 -2.69 -20.69 3.18
CA ILE A 336 -2.25 -21.53 2.06
C ILE A 336 -1.29 -22.61 2.54
N VAL A 337 -0.29 -22.25 3.34
CA VAL A 337 0.74 -23.17 3.85
C VAL A 337 0.11 -24.26 4.74
N LEU A 338 -0.78 -23.90 5.67
CA LEU A 338 -1.45 -24.88 6.51
C LEU A 338 -2.34 -25.83 5.70
N ILE A 339 -3.15 -25.28 4.78
CA ILE A 339 -4.05 -26.11 3.97
C ILE A 339 -3.19 -27.07 3.13
N ALA A 340 -2.17 -26.58 2.42
CA ALA A 340 -1.28 -27.40 1.61
C ALA A 340 -0.59 -28.50 2.42
N TRP A 341 -0.10 -28.18 3.62
CA TRP A 341 0.56 -29.15 4.50
C TRP A 341 -0.36 -30.30 4.89
N TYR A 342 -1.57 -29.99 5.36
CA TYR A 342 -2.50 -31.02 5.83
C TYR A 342 -3.20 -31.77 4.70
N THR A 343 -3.23 -31.22 3.48
CA THR A 343 -3.79 -31.90 2.31
C THR A 343 -2.76 -32.75 1.57
N LEU A 344 -1.47 -32.57 1.84
CA LEU A 344 -0.40 -33.29 1.16
C LEU A 344 -0.56 -34.83 1.22
N PRO A 345 -0.90 -35.45 2.37
CA PRO A 345 -1.08 -36.91 2.44
C PRO A 345 -2.36 -37.43 1.77
N LEU A 346 -3.27 -36.54 1.37
CA LEU A 346 -4.55 -36.93 0.78
C LEU A 346 -4.46 -37.19 -0.73
N GLU A 347 -3.31 -36.89 -1.35
CA GLU A 347 -3.03 -37.11 -2.79
C GLU A 347 -4.17 -36.65 -3.71
N LEU A 348 -4.74 -35.48 -3.39
CA LEU A 348 -5.89 -34.94 -4.12
C LEU A 348 -5.53 -34.65 -5.59
N GLY A 349 -6.50 -34.85 -6.48
CA GLY A 349 -6.37 -34.40 -7.86
C GLY A 349 -6.17 -32.87 -7.95
N PRO A 350 -5.46 -32.36 -8.96
CA PRO A 350 -4.98 -30.98 -9.00
C PRO A 350 -6.09 -29.93 -8.97
N ALA A 351 -7.21 -30.19 -9.66
CA ALA A 351 -8.35 -29.28 -9.66
C ALA A 351 -8.98 -29.18 -8.26
N THR A 352 -9.10 -30.30 -7.56
CA THR A 352 -9.65 -30.37 -6.20
C THR A 352 -8.71 -29.70 -5.20
N GLU A 353 -7.40 -29.99 -5.28
CA GLU A 353 -6.39 -29.36 -4.43
C GLU A 353 -6.36 -27.84 -4.63
N PHE A 354 -6.37 -27.37 -5.89
CA PHE A 354 -6.42 -25.93 -6.20
C PHE A 354 -7.71 -25.28 -5.67
N ALA A 355 -8.87 -25.92 -5.88
CA ALA A 355 -10.14 -25.39 -5.41
C ALA A 355 -10.18 -25.32 -3.86
N LEU A 356 -9.62 -26.32 -3.19
CA LEU A 356 -9.51 -26.38 -1.74
C LEU A 356 -8.56 -25.32 -1.19
N LEU A 357 -7.38 -25.15 -1.79
CA LEU A 357 -6.42 -24.12 -1.41
C LEU A 357 -7.00 -22.72 -1.58
N LEU A 358 -7.57 -22.43 -2.76
CA LEU A 358 -8.15 -21.12 -3.05
C LEU A 358 -9.38 -20.85 -2.19
N GLY A 359 -10.35 -21.77 -2.18
CA GLY A 359 -11.60 -21.65 -1.43
C GLY A 359 -11.37 -21.59 0.08
N GLY A 360 -10.53 -22.48 0.61
CA GLY A 360 -10.16 -22.52 2.02
C GLY A 360 -9.43 -21.26 2.46
N THR A 361 -8.46 -20.78 1.67
CA THR A 361 -7.75 -19.52 1.96
C THR A 361 -8.71 -18.33 1.97
N LEU A 362 -9.60 -18.23 0.98
CA LEU A 362 -10.60 -17.15 0.93
C LEU A 362 -11.56 -17.24 2.12
N ALA A 363 -12.00 -18.43 2.50
CA ALA A 363 -12.87 -18.65 3.65
C ALA A 363 -12.19 -18.20 4.97
N ILE A 364 -10.94 -18.62 5.21
CA ILE A 364 -10.18 -18.22 6.40
C ILE A 364 -9.99 -16.69 6.43
N CYS A 365 -9.58 -16.10 5.31
CA CYS A 365 -9.44 -14.65 5.19
C CYS A 365 -10.75 -13.90 5.48
N LEU A 366 -11.88 -14.38 4.95
CA LEU A 366 -13.21 -13.81 5.20
C LEU A 366 -13.60 -13.91 6.68
N VAL A 367 -13.35 -15.05 7.32
CA VAL A 367 -13.62 -15.26 8.75
C VAL A 367 -12.81 -14.29 9.60
N VAL A 368 -11.49 -14.20 9.39
CA VAL A 368 -10.63 -13.30 10.17
C VAL A 368 -11.03 -11.84 9.96
N TRP A 369 -11.32 -11.44 8.72
CA TRP A 369 -11.81 -10.09 8.42
C TRP A 369 -13.15 -9.81 9.11
N ALA A 370 -14.11 -10.74 9.07
CA ALA A 370 -15.41 -10.59 9.71
C ALA A 370 -15.29 -10.50 11.24
N MET A 371 -14.43 -11.32 11.86
CA MET A 371 -14.13 -11.28 13.28
C MET A 371 -13.52 -9.94 13.69
N GLY A 372 -12.47 -9.49 13.00
CA GLY A 372 -11.80 -8.23 13.31
C GLY A 372 -12.68 -7.00 13.05
N ARG A 373 -13.70 -7.09 12.19
CA ARG A 373 -14.73 -6.04 12.07
C ARG A 373 -15.69 -5.99 13.26
N LYS A 374 -16.09 -7.15 13.78
CA LYS A 374 -17.03 -7.27 14.91
C LYS A 374 -16.39 -6.82 16.22
N VAL A 375 -15.14 -7.23 16.46
CA VAL A 375 -14.42 -6.98 17.71
C VAL A 375 -13.58 -5.70 17.62
N GLY A 376 -13.98 -4.65 18.34
CA GLY A 376 -13.42 -3.30 18.19
C GLY A 376 -11.90 -3.19 18.42
N TRP A 377 -11.35 -3.95 19.38
CA TRP A 377 -9.92 -3.93 19.71
C TRP A 377 -9.05 -4.74 18.74
N LEU A 378 -9.64 -5.70 18.00
CA LEU A 378 -8.93 -6.46 16.96
C LEU A 378 -8.71 -5.63 15.68
N ARG A 379 -9.53 -4.60 15.45
CA ARG A 379 -9.44 -3.74 14.25
C ARG A 379 -8.02 -3.25 13.96
N PRO A 380 -7.33 -2.54 14.87
CA PRO A 380 -5.97 -2.07 14.61
C PRO A 380 -4.96 -3.21 14.43
N LEU A 381 -5.17 -4.39 15.02
CA LEU A 381 -4.26 -5.54 14.89
C LEU A 381 -4.27 -6.15 13.48
N ILE A 382 -5.41 -6.08 12.79
CA ILE A 382 -5.54 -6.49 11.39
C ILE A 382 -5.49 -5.30 10.42
N GLY A 383 -4.98 -4.14 10.88
CA GLY A 383 -4.79 -2.92 10.09
C GLY A 383 -6.06 -2.21 9.63
N LEU A 384 -7.19 -2.47 10.28
CA LEU A 384 -8.40 -1.68 10.12
C LEU A 384 -8.36 -0.41 10.98
N ALA A 385 -8.93 0.67 10.48
CA ALA A 385 -9.05 1.91 11.26
C ALA A 385 -9.86 1.69 12.54
N SER A 386 -9.34 2.16 13.67
CA SER A 386 -10.04 2.12 14.97
C SER A 386 -11.37 2.88 14.89
N LYS A 387 -12.43 2.33 15.49
CA LYS A 387 -13.75 3.01 15.57
C LYS A 387 -13.65 4.35 16.32
N ARG A 388 -12.73 4.49 17.28
CA ARG A 388 -12.50 5.76 18.01
C ARG A 388 -11.87 6.85 17.14
N SER A 389 -11.13 6.50 16.09
CA SER A 389 -10.52 7.49 15.17
C SER A 389 -11.49 8.06 14.14
N ALA A 390 -12.75 7.60 14.10
CA ALA A 390 -13.79 8.13 13.23
C ALA A 390 -14.43 9.41 13.78
N ILE A 391 -14.02 9.88 14.97
CA ILE A 391 -14.48 11.13 15.57
C ILE A 391 -13.28 12.07 15.74
N ALA A 392 -13.04 12.88 14.70
CA ALA A 392 -12.72 14.30 14.81
C ALA A 392 -12.53 14.89 13.39
N PRO A 393 -13.64 15.22 12.70
CA PRO A 393 -13.66 16.44 11.93
C PRO A 393 -14.90 17.26 12.31
N ALA A 394 -14.70 18.34 13.09
CA ALA A 394 -15.55 19.54 13.20
C ALA A 394 -15.29 20.34 14.50
N ALA A 395 -14.95 19.68 15.61
CA ALA A 395 -14.91 20.35 16.92
C ALA A 395 -13.65 21.20 17.20
N ALA A 396 -12.58 21.04 16.41
CA ALA A 396 -11.34 21.80 16.60
C ALA A 396 -11.27 23.10 15.76
N GLN A 397 -12.07 23.22 14.69
CA GLN A 397 -12.15 24.46 13.90
C GLN A 397 -13.12 25.49 14.52
N HIS A 398 -14.13 25.04 15.26
CA HIS A 398 -15.05 25.96 15.93
C HIS A 398 -14.48 26.61 17.20
N ARG A 399 -13.52 25.99 17.90
CA ARG A 399 -12.89 26.64 19.06
C ARG A 399 -11.94 27.76 18.66
N THR A 400 -11.16 27.57 17.60
CA THR A 400 -10.23 28.61 17.12
C THR A 400 -10.90 29.75 16.36
N ALA A 401 -12.13 29.55 15.85
CA ALA A 401 -12.95 30.61 15.26
C ALA A 401 -13.74 31.38 16.34
N GLY A 402 -14.32 30.68 17.33
CA GLY A 402 -15.02 31.32 18.45
C GLY A 402 -14.10 32.12 19.38
N GLU A 403 -12.84 31.70 19.57
CA GLU A 403 -11.86 32.46 20.35
C GLU A 403 -11.38 33.72 19.60
N ARG A 404 -11.25 33.69 18.26
CA ARG A 404 -10.87 34.88 17.47
C ARG A 404 -12.00 35.87 17.27
N ASP A 405 -13.24 35.41 17.13
CA ASP A 405 -14.41 36.29 17.02
C ASP A 405 -14.71 36.96 18.37
N GLY A 406 -14.43 36.28 19.50
CA GLY A 406 -14.50 36.89 20.84
C GLY A 406 -13.40 37.92 21.11
N GLU A 407 -12.18 37.69 20.60
CA GLU A 407 -11.04 38.59 20.76
C GLU A 407 -11.16 39.83 19.84
N VAL A 408 -11.73 39.67 18.63
CA VAL A 408 -12.02 40.79 17.71
C VAL A 408 -13.25 41.59 18.15
N ALA A 409 -14.26 40.96 18.74
CA ALA A 409 -15.40 41.68 19.36
C ALA A 409 -14.96 42.50 20.59
N ALA A 410 -13.97 42.01 21.36
CA ALA A 410 -13.38 42.76 22.48
C ALA A 410 -12.45 43.92 22.04
N LEU A 411 -11.93 43.88 20.80
CA LEU A 411 -11.03 44.90 20.25
C LEU A 411 -11.72 45.98 19.40
N VAL A 412 -12.99 45.81 19.00
CA VAL A 412 -13.67 46.71 18.02
C VAL A 412 -15.03 47.29 18.48
N GLY A 413 -15.45 47.15 19.75
CA GLY A 413 -16.67 47.80 20.27
C GLY A 413 -16.45 48.46 21.62
N LEU A 414 -15.78 49.61 21.70
CA LEU A 414 -16.38 50.95 21.74
C LEU A 414 -17.47 51.12 22.81
N ASP A 415 -17.06 51.82 23.87
CA ASP A 415 -17.89 52.59 24.79
C ASP A 415 -19.08 53.26 24.09
N ALA A 416 -20.29 52.88 24.49
CA ALA A 416 -21.49 53.68 24.29
C ALA A 416 -22.50 53.40 25.41
N ALA A 417 -22.09 53.63 26.66
CA ALA A 417 -22.99 53.77 27.80
C ALA A 417 -22.93 55.20 28.35
N HIS A 418 -23.15 56.21 27.50
CA HIS A 418 -23.57 57.53 27.95
C HIS A 418 -24.05 58.40 26.77
N ARG A 419 -25.19 59.08 26.98
CA ARG A 419 -25.88 60.06 26.11
C ARG A 419 -26.72 59.41 25.00
N GLY A 420 -28.02 59.68 24.83
CA GLY A 420 -29.06 60.52 25.44
C GLY A 420 -30.40 59.97 24.88
N ALA A 421 -31.60 60.44 25.15
CA ALA A 421 -32.10 61.71 25.66
C ALA A 421 -33.60 61.51 25.95
N SER A 422 -34.18 62.33 26.82
CA SER A 422 -35.58 62.71 26.71
C SER A 422 -35.80 64.01 27.49
N ASP A 423 -35.60 65.13 26.80
CA ASP A 423 -36.33 66.35 27.09
C ASP A 423 -37.55 66.37 26.15
N GLU A 424 -38.75 66.34 26.71
CA GLU A 424 -39.92 66.93 26.06
C GLU A 424 -40.70 67.77 27.09
N PRO A 425 -41.35 68.87 26.66
CA PRO A 425 -41.83 69.91 27.53
C PRO A 425 -43.29 69.73 27.96
N ALA A 426 -43.67 70.58 28.92
CA ALA A 426 -45.02 71.08 29.20
C ALA A 426 -46.00 70.16 29.93
N ALA A 427 -46.39 70.67 31.10
CA ALA A 427 -47.53 70.25 31.89
C ALA A 427 -48.86 70.77 31.32
N VAL A 428 -49.94 70.18 31.86
CA VAL A 428 -51.36 70.60 31.85
C VAL A 428 -52.21 70.02 30.71
N ASP A 429 -53.01 68.98 31.00
CA ASP A 429 -54.47 69.06 31.17
C ASP A 429 -55.03 67.68 31.62
N THR A 430 -56.34 67.63 31.85
CA THR A 430 -57.08 66.95 32.89
C THR A 430 -57.80 65.65 32.47
N ARG A 431 -58.41 64.99 33.48
CA ARG A 431 -59.63 64.14 33.45
C ARG A 431 -59.44 62.66 33.05
N GLU A 432 -59.75 61.76 34.00
CA GLU A 432 -60.99 60.93 34.07
C GLU A 432 -61.01 59.84 32.99
N ALA A 433 -61.42 58.60 33.19
CA ALA A 433 -61.92 57.80 34.30
C ALA A 433 -62.18 56.41 33.69
N ARG A 434 -62.04 55.33 34.48
CA ARG A 434 -62.76 54.03 34.35
C ARG A 434 -62.52 53.24 33.03
N ALA A 435 -62.49 51.91 33.01
CA ALA A 435 -62.83 50.84 33.94
C ALA A 435 -61.93 49.64 33.63
#